data_AF-A0A7C7V2C6-F1
#
_entry.id   AF-A0A7C7V2C6-F1
#
_cell.length_a   1.000
_cell.length_b   1.000
_cell.length_c   1.000
_cell.angle_alpha   90.00
_cell.angle_beta   90.00
_cell.angle_gamma   90.00
#
_symmetry.space_group_name_H-M   'P 1'
#
loop_
_entity.id
_entity.type
_entity.pdbx_description
1 polymer ?
#
loop_
_entity_poly.entity_id
_entity_poly.type
_entity_poly.pdbx_seq_one_letter_code
_entity_poly.pdbx_strand_id
1 'polypeptide(L)'
;ALLAVEGTLPHYQIMLTQQEGLDQAEVRVEVTRQVLSDRVGALERLQHRLEQEILRATGVAIPVRLVEPQTIERQRGKGPRIVDTRND
;
A
#
# COMPACT_ATOMS: atom_id res chain seq x y z
N ALA A 1 -11.81 -6.46 1.41
CA ALA A 1 -11.61 -5.85 0.09
C ALA A 1 -10.12 -5.94 -0.32
N LEU A 2 -9.21 -5.14 0.25
CA LEU A 2 -7.78 -5.14 -0.13
C LEU A 2 -7.07 -6.50 0.07
N LEU A 3 -7.32 -7.16 1.21
CA LEU A 3 -6.74 -8.46 1.59
C LEU A 3 -7.24 -9.64 0.75
N ALA A 4 -8.23 -9.43 -0.11
CA ALA A 4 -8.81 -10.47 -0.96
C ALA A 4 -8.17 -10.50 -2.37
N VAL A 5 -7.23 -9.58 -2.65
CA VAL A 5 -6.52 -9.54 -3.93
C VAL A 5 -5.37 -10.56 -3.90
N GLU A 6 -5.46 -11.57 -4.76
CA GLU A 6 -4.41 -12.59 -4.95
C GLU A 6 -3.04 -11.94 -5.22
N GLY A 7 -2.00 -12.46 -4.58
CA GLY A 7 -0.62 -11.96 -4.71
C GLY A 7 -0.20 -10.92 -3.66
N THR A 8 -1.13 -10.45 -2.82
CA THR A 8 -0.82 -9.54 -1.69
C THR A 8 -0.61 -10.29 -0.38
N LEU A 9 0.23 -9.74 0.49
CA LEU A 9 0.36 -10.18 1.88
C LEU A 9 -0.60 -9.38 2.77
N PRO A 10 -0.95 -9.86 3.98
CA PRO A 10 -1.90 -9.17 4.85
C PRO A 10 -1.37 -7.87 5.50
N HIS A 11 -0.26 -7.35 4.99
CA HIS A 11 0.48 -6.24 5.54
C HIS A 11 0.36 -5.04 4.62
N TYR A 12 -0.16 -3.97 5.19
CA TYR A 12 -0.30 -2.68 4.55
C TYR A 12 -0.07 -1.59 5.59
N GLN A 13 0.30 -0.41 5.10
CA GLN A 13 0.48 0.81 5.87
C GLN A 13 -0.01 2.00 5.04
N ILE A 14 -0.74 2.91 5.67
CA ILE A 14 -1.19 4.17 5.08
C ILE A 14 -0.21 5.24 5.51
N MET A 15 0.40 5.92 4.55
CA MET A 15 1.27 7.06 4.76
C MET A 15 0.48 8.33 4.53
N LEU A 16 0.39 9.20 5.54
CA LEU A 16 -0.14 10.55 5.41
C LEU A 16 1.04 11.51 5.47
N THR A 17 1.22 12.29 4.42
CA THR A 17 2.32 13.27 4.31
C THR A 17 1.75 14.61 3.84
N GLN A 18 2.54 15.67 3.97
CA GLN A 18 2.23 16.96 3.39
C GLN A 18 3.32 17.31 2.38
N GLN A 19 2.91 17.69 1.16
CA GLN A 19 3.82 18.18 0.14
C GLN A 19 3.28 19.51 -0.38
N GLU A 20 4.11 20.56 -0.30
CA GLU A 20 3.74 21.92 -0.75
C GLU A 20 2.43 22.45 -0.13
N GLY A 21 2.18 22.11 1.14
CA GLY A 21 0.97 22.51 1.86
C GLY A 21 -0.28 21.70 1.50
N LEU A 22 -0.15 20.64 0.69
CA LEU A 22 -1.23 19.74 0.31
C LEU A 22 -1.06 18.38 1.01
N ASP A 23 -2.12 17.92 1.66
CA ASP A 23 -2.18 16.60 2.25
C ASP A 23 -2.14 15.52 1.15
N GLN A 24 -1.30 14.52 1.36
CA GLN A 24 -1.13 13.37 0.49
C GLN A 24 -1.38 12.09 1.28
N ALA A 25 -1.94 11.09 0.61
CA ALA A 25 -2.11 9.75 1.14
C ALA A 25 -1.51 8.73 0.17
N GLU A 26 -0.78 7.74 0.69
CA GLU A 26 -0.27 6.59 -0.06
C GLU A 26 -0.58 5.31 0.72
N VAL A 27 -1.04 4.26 0.05
CA VAL A 27 -1.16 2.93 0.67
C VAL A 27 0.00 2.06 0.23
N ARG A 28 0.86 1.67 1.17
CA ARG A 28 1.92 0.69 0.97
C ARG A 28 1.39 -0.71 1.22
N VAL A 29 1.62 -1.64 0.30
CA VAL A 29 1.19 -3.04 0.40
C VAL A 29 2.38 -3.96 0.19
N GLU A 30 2.63 -4.86 1.14
CA GLU A 30 3.65 -5.89 0.97
C GLU A 30 3.18 -6.93 -0.04
N VAL A 31 4.06 -7.30 -0.96
CA VAL A 31 3.85 -8.37 -1.93
C VAL A 31 4.89 -9.47 -1.74
N THR A 32 4.61 -10.66 -2.26
CA THR A 32 5.57 -11.76 -2.21
C THR A 32 6.79 -11.48 -3.10
N ARG A 33 7.94 -12.09 -2.80
CA ARG A 33 9.12 -12.01 -3.68
C ARG A 33 8.84 -12.55 -5.08
N GLN A 34 7.96 -13.54 -5.20
CA GLN A 34 7.55 -14.09 -6.49
C GLN A 34 6.89 -13.03 -7.37
N VAL A 35 5.95 -12.27 -6.81
CA VAL A 35 5.27 -11.16 -7.52
C VAL A 35 6.25 -10.05 -7.91
N LEU A 36 7.25 -9.75 -7.06
CA LEU A 36 8.31 -8.79 -7.39
C LEU A 36 9.27 -9.27 -8.49
N SER A 37 9.47 -10.59 -8.59
CA SER A 37 10.36 -11.20 -9.59
C SER A 37 9.69 -11.37 -10.94
N ASP A 38 8.37 -11.17 -11.03
CA ASP A 38 7.63 -11.20 -12.28
C ASP A 38 7.94 -9.97 -13.16
N ARG A 39 7.63 -10.07 -14.45
CA ARG A 39 7.82 -8.97 -15.41
C ARG A 39 7.05 -7.73 -14.96
N VAL A 40 7.60 -6.54 -15.23
CA VAL A 40 7.06 -5.21 -14.89
C VAL A 40 5.54 -5.10 -15.07
N GLY A 41 4.99 -5.60 -16.18
CA GLY A 41 3.55 -5.52 -16.43
C GLY A 41 2.65 -6.28 -15.44
N ALA A 42 3.14 -7.30 -14.75
CA ALA A 42 2.38 -7.99 -13.70
C ALA A 42 2.23 -7.13 -12.44
N LEU A 43 3.30 -6.42 -12.06
CA LEU A 43 3.30 -5.48 -10.93
C LEU A 43 2.35 -4.30 -11.19
N GLU A 44 2.40 -3.71 -12.38
CA GLU A 44 1.51 -2.62 -12.78
C GLU A 44 0.04 -3.03 -12.72
N ARG A 45 -0.31 -4.22 -13.22
CA ARG A 45 -1.68 -4.74 -13.14
C ARG A 45 -2.14 -4.95 -11.71
N LEU A 46 -1.27 -5.45 -10.84
CA LEU A 46 -1.58 -5.65 -9.42
C LEU A 46 -1.79 -4.31 -8.71
N GLN A 47 -0.89 -3.35 -8.92
CA GLN A 47 -0.99 -2.00 -8.37
C GLN A 47 -2.31 -1.35 -8.79
N HIS A 48 -2.63 -1.34 -10.09
CA HIS A 48 -3.86 -0.76 -10.59
C HIS A 48 -5.11 -1.45 -10.03
N ARG A 49 -5.09 -2.78 -9.92
CA ARG A 49 -6.20 -3.52 -9.31
C ARG A 49 -6.42 -3.10 -7.85
N LEU A 50 -5.34 -2.94 -7.07
CA LEU A 50 -5.44 -2.50 -5.67
C LEU A 50 -5.99 -1.08 -5.55
N GLU A 51 -5.55 -0.15 -6.39
CA GLU A 51 -6.07 1.22 -6.43
C GLU A 51 -7.56 1.24 -6.75
N GLN A 52 -8.00 0.45 -7.73
CA GLN A 52 -9.41 0.32 -8.07
C GLN A 52 -10.24 -0.27 -6.93
N GLU A 53 -9.72 -1.27 -6.21
CA GLU A 53 -10.43 -1.84 -5.05
C GLU A 53 -10.51 -0.85 -3.89
N ILE A 54 -9.47 -0.04 -3.64
CA ILE A 54 -9.53 1.05 -2.65
C ILE A 54 -10.60 2.05 -3.05
N LEU A 55 -10.55 2.55 -4.29
CA LEU A 55 -11.51 3.52 -4.80
C LEU A 55 -12.96 3.00 -4.68
N ARG A 56 -13.20 1.72 -5.04
CA ARG A 56 -14.52 1.09 -4.91
C ARG A 56 -14.98 0.98 -3.47
N ALA A 57 -14.07 0.67 -2.54
CA ALA A 57 -14.41 0.47 -1.14
C ALA A 57 -14.61 1.78 -0.37
N THR A 58 -13.85 2.83 -0.70
CA THR A 58 -13.80 4.07 0.08
C THR A 58 -14.41 5.27 -0.64
N GLY A 59 -14.55 5.21 -1.97
CA GLY A 59 -14.90 6.36 -2.81
C GLY A 59 -13.75 7.34 -3.03
N VAL A 60 -12.53 7.04 -2.54
CA VAL A 60 -11.37 7.92 -2.61
C VAL A 60 -10.26 7.25 -3.40
N ALA A 61 -9.75 7.93 -4.42
CA ALA A 61 -8.57 7.49 -5.15
C ALA A 61 -7.32 7.74 -4.30
N ILE A 62 -6.61 6.67 -3.94
CA ILE A 62 -5.37 6.73 -3.17
C ILE A 62 -4.31 5.92 -3.92
N PRO A 63 -3.14 6.49 -4.25
CA PRO A 63 -2.07 5.77 -4.90
C PRO A 63 -1.58 4.59 -4.05
N VAL A 64 -1.28 3.48 -4.70
CA VAL A 64 -0.76 2.28 -4.05
C VAL A 64 0.71 2.11 -4.39
N ARG A 65 1.54 1.81 -3.38
CA ARG A 65 2.94 1.42 -3.57
C ARG A 65 3.14 -0.03 -3.16
N LEU A 66 3.62 -0.85 -4.09
CA LEU A 66 4.03 -2.22 -3.79
C LEU A 66 5.43 -2.19 -3.16
N VAL A 67 5.58 -2.83 -2.00
CA VAL A 67 6.84 -2.89 -1.26
C VAL A 67 7.27 -4.34 -1.00
N GLU A 68 8.57 -4.51 -0.73
CA GLU A 68 9.13 -5.82 -0.41
C GLU A 68 8.49 -6.43 0.83
N PRO A 69 8.40 -7.77 0.91
CA PRO A 69 7.82 -8.42 2.07
C PRO A 69 8.65 -8.13 3.32
N GLN A 70 7.97 -7.98 4.45
CA GLN A 70 8.56 -7.70 5.76
C GLN A 70 9.27 -6.35 5.90
N THR A 71 9.01 -5.39 5.02
CA THR A 71 9.55 -4.01 5.12
C THR A 71 8.67 -3.08 5.93
N ILE A 72 7.40 -3.41 6.14
CA ILE A 72 6.51 -2.65 7.02
C ILE A 72 6.81 -3.05 8.47
N GLU A 73 7.25 -2.08 9.28
CA GLU A 73 7.68 -2.32 10.66
C GLU A 73 6.57 -2.97 11.51
N ARG A 74 6.95 -4.01 12.27
CA ARG A 74 6.05 -4.71 13.19
C ARG A 74 6.54 -4.55 14.63
N GLN A 75 6.05 -3.55 15.34
CA GLN A 75 6.30 -3.45 16.77
C GLN A 75 5.46 -4.48 17.53
N ARG A 76 6.11 -5.50 18.12
CA ARG A 76 5.49 -6.58 18.91
C ARG A 76 4.24 -7.20 18.24
N GLY A 77 4.28 -7.38 16.92
CA GLY A 77 3.18 -7.95 16.14
C GLY A 77 2.01 -7.00 15.83
N LYS A 78 2.07 -5.73 16.25
CA LYS A 78 1.03 -4.71 16.05
C LYS A 78 1.63 -3.37 15.60
N GLY A 79 2.38 -3.40 14.50
CA GLY A 79 2.88 -2.18 13.86
C GLY A 79 1.74 -1.23 13.46
N PRO A 80 1.98 0.09 13.41
CA PRO A 80 0.97 1.06 13.06
C PRO A 80 0.52 0.88 11.60
N ARG A 81 -0.80 0.82 11.40
CA ARG A 81 -1.42 0.77 10.06
C ARG A 81 -1.47 2.13 9.39
N ILE A 82 -1.29 3.20 10.15
CA ILE A 82 -1.28 4.58 9.68
C ILE A 82 -0.04 5.24 10.26
N VAL A 83 0.76 5.84 9.40
CA VAL A 83 1.90 6.69 9.76
C VAL A 83 1.59 8.07 9.21
N ASP A 84 1.53 9.06 10.10
CA ASP A 84 1.16 10.43 9.77
C ASP A 84 2.33 11.35 10.10
N THR A 85 2.93 11.94 9.07
CA THR A 85 4.08 12.84 9.16
C THR A 85 3.74 14.20 8.55
N ARG A 86 2.47 14.61 8.52
CA ARG A 86 2.03 15.90 7.96
C ARG A 86 2.54 17.12 8.74
N ASN A 87 2.88 16.92 10.01
CA ASN A 87 3.30 17.98 10.95
C ASN A 87 4.74 17.82 11.44
N ASP A 88 5.52 16.93 10.80
CA ASP A 88 6.93 16.72 11.12
C ASP A 88 7.83 17.76 10.45
#